data_AF-A0A3P8BUF5-F1
#
_entry.id   AF-A0A3P8BUF5-F1
#
_cell.length_a   1.000
_cell.length_b   1.000
_cell.length_c   1.000
_cell.angle_alpha   90.00
_cell.angle_beta   90.00
_cell.angle_gamma   90.00
#
_symmetry.space_group_name_H-M   'P 1'
#
loop_
_entity.id
_entity.type
_entity.pdbx_description
1 polymer ?
#
loop_
_entity_poly.entity_id
_entity_poly.type
_entity_poly.pdbx_seq_one_letter_code
_entity_poly.pdbx_strand_id
1 'polypeptide(L)' 'MTLTEARARVQQELATLRPDYKRVLNPTPYKVSLSEQLYTFTYDLWLRMTPIGELT' A
#
# COMPACT_ATOMS: atom_id res chain seq x y z
N MET A 1 -22.69 -13.26 3.65
CA MET A 1 -21.38 -13.51 4.27
C MET A 1 -21.58 -13.97 5.70
N THR A 2 -21.45 -15.26 5.93
CA THR A 2 -21.42 -15.85 7.27
C THR A 2 -20.00 -15.79 7.84
N LEU A 3 -19.85 -16.00 9.17
CA LEU A 3 -18.52 -16.06 9.81
C LEU A 3 -17.63 -17.16 9.20
N THR A 4 -18.24 -18.28 8.84
CA THR A 4 -17.54 -19.42 8.22
C THR A 4 -17.02 -19.06 6.83
N GLU A 5 -17.82 -18.37 6.02
CA GLU A 5 -17.41 -17.88 4.70
C GLU A 5 -16.27 -16.87 4.80
N ALA A 6 -16.34 -15.94 5.75
CA ALA A 6 -15.28 -14.96 5.98
C ALA A 6 -13.96 -15.64 6.39
N ARG A 7 -14.03 -16.61 7.31
CA ARG A 7 -12.87 -17.39 7.75
C ARG A 7 -12.23 -18.16 6.60
N ALA A 8 -13.05 -18.84 5.79
CA ALA A 8 -12.56 -19.61 4.64
C ALA A 8 -11.86 -18.70 3.63
N ARG A 9 -12.44 -17.53 3.31
CA ARG A 9 -11.83 -16.56 2.40
C ARG A 9 -10.47 -16.07 2.90
N VAL A 10 -10.38 -15.69 4.17
CA VAL A 10 -9.11 -15.21 4.76
C VAL A 10 -8.06 -16.32 4.77
N GLN A 11 -8.43 -17.56 5.10
CA GLN A 11 -7.50 -18.69 5.05
C GLN A 11 -6.97 -18.94 3.63
N GLN A 12 -7.82 -18.82 2.62
CA GLN A 12 -7.43 -18.97 1.23
C GLN A 12 -6.48 -17.83 0.77
N GLU A 13 -6.77 -16.58 1.13
CA GLU A 13 -5.93 -15.42 0.80
C GLU A 13 -4.56 -15.48 1.50
N LEU A 14 -4.51 -15.90 2.76
CA LEU A 14 -3.23 -16.09 3.48
C LEU A 14 -2.38 -17.23 2.92
N ALA A 15 -3.01 -18.22 2.26
CA ALA A 15 -2.30 -19.30 1.59
C ALA A 15 -1.56 -18.83 0.34
N THR A 16 -2.07 -17.82 -0.38
CA THR A 16 -1.41 -17.27 -1.58
C THR A 16 -0.29 -16.29 -1.26
N LEU A 17 -0.26 -15.72 -0.05
CA LEU A 17 0.76 -14.78 0.38
C LEU A 17 2.14 -15.45 0.55
N ARG A 18 3.18 -14.77 0.04
CA ARG A 18 4.57 -15.22 0.15
C ARG A 18 4.97 -15.41 1.63
N PRO A 19 5.73 -16.46 2.00
CA PRO A 19 6.03 -16.78 3.40
C PRO A 19 6.80 -15.70 4.18
N ASP A 20 7.61 -14.88 3.51
CA ASP A 20 8.39 -13.80 4.13
C ASP A 20 7.52 -12.65 4.65
N TYR A 21 6.37 -12.39 4.01
CA TYR A 21 5.37 -11.45 4.52
C TYR A 21 4.60 -11.99 5.75
N LYS A 22 4.64 -13.32 5.99
CA LYS A 22 3.93 -13.98 7.12
C LYS A 22 4.80 -14.17 8.37
N ARG A 23 6.05 -13.68 8.35
CA ARG A 23 6.97 -13.82 9.49
C ARG A 23 6.45 -13.04 10.71
N VAL A 24 6.50 -13.66 11.88
CA VAL A 24 6.16 -13.01 13.16
C VAL A 24 7.18 -11.93 13.52
N LEU A 25 8.45 -12.15 13.18
CA LEU A 25 9.55 -11.23 13.43
C LEU A 25 10.17 -10.77 12.11
N ASN A 26 10.30 -9.45 11.97
CA ASN A 26 10.85 -8.77 10.80
C ASN A 26 10.21 -9.25 9.48
N PRO A 27 8.89 -9.11 9.30
CA PRO A 27 8.27 -9.36 8.01
C PRO A 27 8.85 -8.42 6.96
N THR A 28 8.99 -8.90 5.72
CA THR A 28 9.37 -8.04 4.59
C THR A 28 8.34 -6.92 4.45
N PRO A 29 8.72 -5.63 4.31
CA PRO A 29 7.76 -4.57 4.03
C PRO A 29 7.01 -4.84 2.72
N TYR A 30 5.68 -4.75 2.74
CA TYR A 30 4.88 -4.93 1.53
C TYR A 30 5.00 -3.68 0.65
N LYS A 31 5.67 -3.80 -0.50
CA LYS A 31 5.86 -2.68 -1.42
C LYS A 31 4.53 -2.29 -2.06
N VAL A 32 4.00 -1.13 -1.66
CA VAL A 32 2.89 -0.47 -2.36
C VAL A 32 3.48 0.50 -3.38
N SER A 33 3.03 0.41 -4.62
CA SER A 33 3.45 1.31 -5.70
C SER A 33 2.24 2.00 -6.28
N LEU A 34 2.41 3.24 -6.71
CA LEU A 34 1.37 3.98 -7.44
C LEU A 34 1.54 3.71 -8.94
N SER A 35 0.44 3.86 -9.68
CA SER A 35 0.55 4.04 -11.12
C SER A 35 1.27 5.36 -11.41
N GLU A 36 1.93 5.44 -12.56
CA GLU A 36 2.64 6.65 -12.99
C GLU A 36 1.73 7.88 -12.98
N GLN A 37 0.51 7.75 -13.52
CA GLN A 37 -0.47 8.83 -13.56
C GLN A 37 -0.85 9.35 -12.17
N LEU A 38 -1.07 8.44 -11.21
CA LEU A 38 -1.43 8.83 -9.84
C LEU A 38 -0.24 9.45 -9.09
N TYR A 39 0.96 8.94 -9.35
CA TYR A 39 2.19 9.53 -8.82
C TYR A 39 2.34 10.97 -9.31
N THR A 40 2.29 11.21 -10.62
CA THR A 40 2.40 12.55 -11.22
C THR A 40 1.32 13.49 -10.70
N PHE A 41 0.06 13.04 -10.64
CA PHE A 41 -1.03 13.82 -10.09
C PHE A 41 -0.78 14.25 -8.64
N THR A 42 -0.35 13.32 -7.79
CA THR A 42 -0.09 13.60 -6.36
C THR A 42 1.13 14.50 -6.19
N TYR A 43 2.15 14.30 -7.01
CA TYR A 43 3.36 15.12 -7.03
C TYR A 43 3.07 16.57 -7.43
N ASP A 44 2.29 16.78 -8.49
CA ASP A 44 1.86 18.11 -8.93
C ASP A 44 1.01 18.81 -7.88
N LEU A 45 0.12 18.07 -7.23
CA LEU A 45 -0.69 18.59 -6.14
C LEU A 45 0.18 19.04 -4.95
N TRP A 46 1.19 18.25 -4.59
CA TRP A 46 2.14 18.60 -3.54
C TRP A 46 2.89 19.90 -3.86
N LEU A 47 3.43 20.05 -5.08
CA LEU A 47 4.13 21.28 -5.50
C LEU A 47 3.26 22.53 -5.45
N ARG A 48 1.97 22.41 -5.73
CA ARG A 48 1.02 23.54 -5.66
C ARG A 48 0.68 23.95 -4.23
N MET A 49 0.75 23.02 -3.29
CA MET A 49 0.42 23.24 -1.88
C MET A 49 1.65 23.65 -1.05
N THR A 50 2.85 23.29 -1.49
CA THR A 50 4.06 23.81 -0.86
C THR A 50 4.11 25.32 -1.10
N PRO A 51 4.20 26.15 -0.04
CA PRO A 51 4.35 27.58 -0.22
C PRO A 51 5.55 27.80 -1.12
N ILE A 52 5.38 28.62 -2.17
CA ILE A 52 6.49 29.06 -2.99
C ILE A 52 7.44 29.75 -2.01
N GLY A 53 8.56 29.10 -1.68
CA GLY A 53 9.66 29.81 -1.06
C GLY A 53 10.05 30.87 -2.08
N GLU A 54 9.59 32.10 -1.88
CA GLU A 54 9.98 33.25 -2.68
C GLU A 54 11.51 33.27 -2.68
N LEU A 55 12.10 32.83 -3.79
CA LEU A 55 13.48 33.14 -4.08
C LEU A 55 13.49 34.62 -4.44
N THR A 56 13.87 35.43 -3.44
CA THR A 56 14.25 36.83 -3.62
C THR A 56 15.44 36.93 -4.56
#